data_AF-A0A418Q3B4-F1
#
_entry.id   AF-A0A418Q3B4-F1
#
_cell.length_a   1.000
_cell.length_b   1.000
_cell.length_c   1.000
_cell.angle_alpha   90.00
_cell.angle_beta   90.00
_cell.angle_gamma   90.00
#
_symmetry.space_group_name_H-M   'P 1'
#
loop_
_entity.id
_entity.type
_entity.pdbx_description
1 polymer ?
#
loop_
_entity_poly.entity_id
_entity_poly.type
_entity_poly.pdbx_seq_one_letter_code
_entity_poly.pdbx_strand_id
1 'polypeptide(L)'
;MSALFLIPVVFAWLAGLALLRFGRWTWRPVTRLLRSCAQFLALALVVTGVLAVGFDAEKLGAAQLVLAAHLGWRVWRDRNADLQSVTAGRAAPAASAGPSDWDVFFRSLDRRQRSRAVHARAAIDNFLAVADRTMLNPEQRSLAIALKTRIPELMGACRDRCVTTGTAEQQAYAERTLAVIEQMAVEADDARAEIRDHADREFETLERYFSGFARRRTISP
;
A
#
# COMPACT_ATOMS: atom_id res chain seq x y z
N MET A 1 -41.34 15.19 4.66
CA MET A 1 -40.49 14.03 5.05
C MET A 1 -40.49 13.00 3.90
N SER A 2 -39.64 13.14 2.87
CA SER A 2 -39.59 12.11 1.79
C SER A 2 -38.30 12.05 0.95
N ALA A 3 -37.41 13.06 0.99
CA ALA A 3 -36.25 13.12 0.08
C ALA A 3 -35.02 12.30 0.55
N LEU A 4 -34.88 12.01 1.84
CA LEU A 4 -33.69 11.34 2.39
C LEU A 4 -33.62 9.83 2.09
N PHE A 5 -34.73 9.20 1.70
CA PHE A 5 -34.76 7.76 1.39
C PHE A 5 -34.36 7.43 -0.06
N LEU A 6 -34.32 8.42 -0.96
CA LEU A 6 -33.96 8.20 -2.37
C LEU A 6 -32.45 8.06 -2.58
N ILE A 7 -31.64 8.70 -1.73
CA ILE A 7 -30.18 8.71 -1.84
C ILE A 7 -29.57 7.29 -1.76
N PRO A 8 -29.89 6.44 -0.75
CA PRO A 8 -29.30 5.10 -0.67
C PRO A 8 -29.76 4.18 -1.81
N VAL A 9 -30.98 4.36 -2.31
CA VAL A 9 -31.54 3.56 -3.41
C VAL A 9 -30.83 3.87 -4.73
N VAL A 10 -30.61 5.15 -5.03
CA VAL A 10 -29.88 5.58 -6.23
C VAL A 10 -28.42 5.12 -6.17
N PHE A 11 -27.79 5.16 -4.99
CA PHE A 11 -26.40 4.72 -4.83
C PHE A 11 -26.24 3.21 -5.02
N ALA A 12 -27.16 2.40 -4.46
CA ALA A 12 -27.18 0.96 -4.65
C ALA A 12 -27.38 0.58 -6.13
N TRP A 13 -28.23 1.34 -6.84
CA TRP A 13 -28.50 1.11 -8.25
C TRP A 13 -27.30 1.44 -9.15
N LEU A 14 -26.62 2.56 -8.90
CA LEU A 14 -25.38 2.93 -9.60
C LEU A 14 -24.24 1.95 -9.34
N ALA A 15 -24.11 1.44 -8.11
CA ALA A 15 -23.13 0.42 -7.75
C ALA A 15 -23.40 -0.92 -8.48
N GLY A 16 -24.67 -1.32 -8.60
CA GLY A 16 -25.07 -2.51 -9.37
C GLY A 16 -24.74 -2.39 -10.87
N LEU A 17 -25.00 -1.22 -11.46
CA LEU A 17 -24.66 -0.96 -12.86
C LEU A 17 -23.14 -0.93 -13.11
N ALA A 18 -22.36 -0.40 -12.18
CA ALA A 18 -20.90 -0.44 -12.25
C ALA A 18 -20.37 -1.88 -12.20
N LEU A 19 -20.97 -2.74 -11.35
CA LEU A 19 -20.61 -4.16 -11.25
C LEU A 19 -20.95 -4.96 -12.52
N LEU A 20 -22.05 -4.65 -13.19
CA LEU A 20 -22.47 -5.32 -14.43
C LEU A 20 -21.61 -4.92 -15.64
N ARG A 21 -21.08 -3.68 -15.67
CA ARG A 21 -20.29 -3.16 -16.80
C ARG A 21 -18.82 -3.58 -16.74
N PHE A 22 -18.30 -3.87 -15.55
CA PHE A 22 -16.92 -4.34 -15.34
C PHE A 22 -16.89 -5.88 -15.15
N GLY A 23 -17.08 -6.59 -16.26
CA GLY A 23 -17.05 -8.05 -16.29
C GLY A 23 -15.77 -8.65 -15.72
N ARG A 24 -15.95 -9.55 -14.73
CA ARG A 24 -15.11 -10.68 -14.26
C ARG A 24 -13.59 -10.53 -14.05
N TRP A 25 -12.94 -9.42 -14.39
CA TRP A 25 -11.47 -9.34 -14.44
C TRP A 25 -10.82 -8.39 -13.42
N THR A 26 -11.59 -7.76 -12.53
CA THR A 26 -11.06 -6.86 -11.49
C THR A 26 -11.74 -7.06 -10.13
N TRP A 27 -11.75 -8.30 -9.62
CA TRP A 27 -12.30 -8.57 -8.28
C TRP A 27 -11.50 -7.92 -7.13
N ARG A 28 -10.18 -7.70 -7.28
CA ARG A 28 -9.32 -7.15 -6.22
C ARG A 28 -9.50 -5.66 -5.91
N PRO A 29 -9.70 -4.73 -6.87
CA PRO A 29 -10.01 -3.34 -6.52
C PRO A 29 -11.42 -3.19 -5.94
N VAL A 30 -12.37 -4.03 -6.37
CA VAL A 30 -13.76 -4.01 -5.88
C VAL A 30 -13.82 -4.41 -4.41
N THR A 31 -13.02 -5.39 -3.95
CA THR A 31 -12.98 -5.76 -2.53
C THR A 31 -12.37 -4.67 -1.64
N ARG A 32 -11.33 -3.95 -2.12
CA ARG A 32 -10.78 -2.78 -1.39
C ARG A 32 -11.79 -1.62 -1.31
N LEU A 33 -12.54 -1.36 -2.38
CA LEU A 33 -13.62 -0.36 -2.40
C LEU A 33 -14.79 -0.77 -1.51
N LEU A 34 -15.21 -2.03 -1.54
CA LEU A 34 -16.28 -2.56 -0.68
C LEU A 34 -15.89 -2.50 0.79
N ARG A 35 -14.64 -2.82 1.15
CA ARG A 35 -14.15 -2.71 2.53
C ARG A 35 -14.17 -1.26 3.03
N SER A 36 -13.77 -0.32 2.16
CA SER A 36 -13.82 1.11 2.47
C SER A 36 -15.27 1.59 2.62
N CYS A 37 -16.16 1.18 1.72
CA CYS A 37 -17.59 1.54 1.75
C CYS A 37 -18.30 0.96 2.98
N ALA A 38 -17.97 -0.28 3.38
CA ALA A 38 -18.46 -0.90 4.60
C ALA A 38 -18.01 -0.15 5.86
N GLN A 39 -16.77 0.35 5.89
CA GLN A 39 -16.28 1.19 6.99
C GLN A 39 -17.05 2.52 7.07
N PHE A 40 -17.32 3.17 5.93
CA PHE A 40 -18.12 4.40 5.90
C PHE A 40 -19.57 4.16 6.35
N LEU A 41 -20.19 3.06 5.93
CA LEU A 41 -21.55 2.70 6.34
C LEU A 41 -21.63 2.36 7.84
N ALA A 42 -20.66 1.63 8.38
CA ALA A 42 -20.58 1.35 9.81
C ALA A 42 -20.44 2.65 10.61
N LEU A 43 -19.61 3.59 10.14
CA LEU A 43 -19.41 4.88 10.79
C LEU A 43 -20.68 5.77 10.70
N ALA A 44 -21.36 5.75 9.55
CA ALA A 44 -22.64 6.44 9.38
C ALA A 44 -23.74 5.88 10.29
N LEU A 45 -23.80 4.54 10.47
CA LEU A 45 -24.73 3.87 11.38
C LEU A 45 -24.45 4.20 12.85
N VAL A 46 -23.18 4.28 13.25
CA VAL A 46 -22.81 4.74 14.60
C VAL A 46 -23.24 6.19 14.81
N VAL A 47 -23.01 7.07 13.84
CA VAL A 47 -23.43 8.48 13.92
C VAL A 47 -24.96 8.62 13.99
N THR A 48 -25.72 7.86 13.20
CA THR A 48 -27.19 7.89 13.24
C THR A 48 -27.77 7.23 14.50
N GLY A 49 -27.17 6.14 14.99
CA GLY A 49 -27.55 5.51 16.25
C GLY A 49 -27.33 6.42 17.46
N VAL A 50 -26.25 7.20 17.45
CA VAL A 50 -25.94 8.18 18.50
C VAL A 50 -26.87 9.39 18.48
N LEU A 51 -27.43 9.78 17.32
CA LEU A 51 -28.44 10.83 17.23
C LEU A 51 -29.85 10.38 17.65
N ALA A 52 -30.12 9.06 17.67
CA ALA A 52 -31.42 8.51 18.07
C ALA A 52 -31.57 8.33 19.58
N VAL A 53 -30.48 8.28 20.33
CA VAL A 53 -30.46 8.25 21.80
C VAL A 53 -30.21 9.68 22.25
N GLY A 54 -31.24 10.37 22.74
CA GLY A 54 -31.25 11.82 23.01
C GLY A 54 -30.16 12.34 23.96
N PHE A 55 -28.93 12.47 23.45
CA PHE A 55 -27.79 13.07 24.12
C PHE A 55 -27.65 14.54 23.70
N ASP A 56 -27.30 15.39 24.66
CA ASP A 56 -27.04 16.82 24.44
C ASP A 56 -26.03 17.04 23.30
N ALA A 57 -26.49 17.69 22.24
CA ALA A 57 -25.76 17.87 20.98
C ALA A 57 -24.37 18.51 21.15
N GLU A 58 -24.19 19.33 22.19
CA GLU A 58 -22.91 20.00 22.48
C GLU A 58 -21.81 19.02 22.92
N LYS A 59 -22.14 17.95 23.65
CA LYS A 59 -21.14 16.98 24.14
C LYS A 59 -20.73 15.97 23.05
N LEU A 60 -21.64 15.70 22.12
CA LEU A 60 -21.38 14.79 20.99
C LEU A 60 -20.45 15.39 19.93
N GLY A 61 -20.54 16.70 19.68
CA GLY A 61 -19.65 17.38 18.74
C GLY A 61 -18.18 17.34 19.18
N ALA A 62 -17.92 17.53 20.48
CA ALA A 62 -16.58 17.47 21.03
C ALA A 62 -15.97 16.05 20.93
N ALA A 63 -16.76 15.01 21.25
CA ALA A 63 -16.30 13.63 21.15
C ALA A 63 -15.99 13.21 19.71
N GLN A 64 -16.83 13.62 18.74
CA GLN A 64 -16.59 13.34 17.32
C GLN A 64 -15.35 14.05 16.77
N LEU A 65 -15.09 15.29 17.17
CA LEU A 65 -13.89 16.02 16.78
C LEU A 65 -12.62 15.37 17.33
N VAL A 66 -12.64 14.91 18.59
CA VAL A 66 -11.51 14.19 19.19
C VAL A 66 -11.26 12.87 18.45
N LEU A 67 -12.32 12.14 18.10
CA LEU A 67 -12.20 10.87 17.39
C LEU A 67 -11.70 11.06 15.95
N ALA A 68 -12.19 12.07 15.25
CA ALA A 68 -11.70 12.45 13.92
C ALA A 68 -10.24 12.92 13.95
N ALA A 69 -9.86 13.73 14.94
CA ALA A 69 -8.48 14.16 15.13
C ALA A 69 -7.56 12.97 15.46
N HIS A 70 -8.01 12.04 16.31
CA HIS A 70 -7.24 10.87 16.67
C HIS A 70 -7.05 9.90 15.51
N LEU A 71 -8.11 9.64 14.72
CA LEU A 71 -8.03 8.83 13.51
C LEU A 71 -7.18 9.50 12.42
N GLY A 72 -7.34 10.81 12.23
CA GLY A 72 -6.52 11.60 11.31
C GLY A 72 -5.04 11.57 11.71
N TRP A 73 -4.74 11.70 13.01
CA TRP A 73 -3.38 11.58 13.55
C TRP A 73 -2.80 10.18 13.32
N ARG A 74 -3.59 9.12 13.52
CA ARG A 74 -3.14 7.74 13.31
C ARG A 74 -2.80 7.46 11.85
N VAL A 75 -3.69 7.86 10.93
CA VAL A 75 -3.47 7.72 9.48
C VAL A 75 -2.29 8.57 9.01
N TRP A 76 -2.15 9.78 9.53
CA TRP A 76 -1.00 10.64 9.26
C TRP A 76 0.31 10.03 9.77
N ARG A 77 0.31 9.48 10.99
CA ARG A 77 1.47 8.83 11.60
C ARG A 77 1.88 7.57 10.83
N ASP A 78 0.94 6.73 10.42
CA ASP A 78 1.26 5.52 9.65
C ASP A 78 1.84 5.89 8.27
N ARG A 79 1.26 6.88 7.58
CA ARG A 79 1.82 7.40 6.33
C ARG A 79 3.20 8.05 6.50
N ASN A 80 3.42 8.76 7.60
CA ASN A 80 4.72 9.37 7.87
C ASN A 80 5.76 8.37 8.39
N ALA A 81 5.36 7.31 9.08
CA ALA A 81 6.24 6.21 9.44
C ALA A 81 6.74 5.49 8.18
N ASP A 82 5.87 5.32 7.18
CA ASP A 82 6.26 4.84 5.85
C ASP A 82 7.25 5.81 5.18
N LEU A 83 6.97 7.12 5.16
CA LEU A 83 7.90 8.11 4.59
C LEU A 83 9.23 8.24 5.37
N GLN A 84 9.21 8.03 6.69
CA GLN A 84 10.41 8.00 7.53
C GLN A 84 11.22 6.73 7.28
N SER A 85 10.58 5.59 7.01
CA SER A 85 11.29 4.37 6.59
C SER A 85 11.96 4.56 5.22
N VAL A 86 11.32 5.31 4.30
CA VAL A 86 11.87 5.69 2.98
C VAL A 86 13.05 6.65 3.10
N THR A 87 13.10 7.51 4.12
CA THR A 87 14.22 8.44 4.34
C THR A 87 15.32 7.87 5.23
N ALA A 88 15.00 6.97 6.16
CA ALA A 88 15.94 6.28 7.05
C ALA A 88 16.69 5.13 6.35
N GLY A 89 16.15 4.57 5.26
CA GLY A 89 16.83 3.57 4.42
C GLY A 89 18.01 4.09 3.60
N ARG A 90 18.35 5.39 3.67
CA ARG A 90 19.39 6.02 2.85
C ARG A 90 20.83 5.83 3.35
N ALA A 91 21.06 5.03 4.39
CA ALA A 91 22.38 4.82 4.97
C ALA A 91 22.89 3.38 4.79
N ALA A 92 23.40 3.05 3.59
CA ALA A 92 24.36 1.97 3.32
C ALA A 92 24.99 2.15 1.91
N PRO A 93 26.21 1.61 1.68
CA PRO A 93 27.46 2.34 1.50
C PRO A 93 27.69 2.92 0.10
N ALA A 94 28.51 3.98 0.06
CA ALA A 94 29.06 4.55 -1.17
C ALA A 94 30.10 3.62 -1.81
N ALA A 95 29.88 3.16 -3.04
CA ALA A 95 30.92 2.80 -4.03
C ALA A 95 30.33 2.37 -5.39
N SER A 96 30.02 3.34 -6.26
CA SER A 96 30.21 3.21 -7.71
C SER A 96 30.17 4.61 -8.34
N ALA A 97 31.23 4.99 -9.05
CA ALA A 97 31.45 6.35 -9.57
C ALA A 97 30.68 6.64 -10.89
N GLY A 98 29.44 6.18 -10.99
CA GLY A 98 28.55 6.42 -12.13
C GLY A 98 27.11 6.66 -11.67
N PRO A 99 26.28 7.38 -12.46
CA PRO A 99 24.86 7.53 -12.15
C PRO A 99 24.19 6.15 -12.08
N SER A 100 23.36 5.91 -11.06
CA SER A 100 22.62 4.65 -10.98
C SER A 100 21.67 4.51 -12.18
N ASP A 101 21.33 3.29 -12.59
CA ASP A 101 20.41 3.08 -13.73
C ASP A 101 19.07 3.80 -13.52
N TRP A 102 18.61 3.89 -12.27
CA TRP A 102 17.46 4.70 -11.87
C TRP A 102 17.65 6.19 -12.15
N ASP A 103 18.83 6.75 -11.88
CA ASP A 103 19.09 8.17 -12.16
C ASP A 103 19.06 8.47 -13.65
N VAL A 104 19.55 7.53 -14.48
CA VAL A 104 19.47 7.63 -15.94
C VAL A 104 18.02 7.54 -16.40
N PHE A 105 17.25 6.58 -15.87
CA PHE A 105 15.83 6.43 -16.17
C PHE A 105 15.01 7.66 -15.74
N PHE A 106 15.25 8.24 -14.57
CA PHE A 106 14.53 9.43 -14.11
C PHE A 106 14.71 10.67 -15.01
N ARG A 107 15.81 10.74 -15.78
CA ARG A 107 16.05 11.83 -16.74
C ARG A 107 15.17 11.72 -17.98
N SER A 108 14.75 10.51 -18.38
CA SER A 108 13.86 10.32 -19.52
C SER A 108 12.37 10.50 -19.17
N LEU A 109 12.05 10.59 -17.88
CA LEU A 109 10.69 10.73 -17.37
C LEU A 109 10.27 12.19 -17.18
N ASP A 110 8.98 12.45 -17.43
CA ASP A 110 8.35 13.71 -17.04
C ASP A 110 8.20 13.84 -15.50
N ARG A 111 7.72 14.99 -15.03
CA ARG A 111 7.58 15.25 -13.59
C ARG A 111 6.62 14.30 -12.89
N ARG A 112 5.50 13.93 -13.52
CA ARG A 112 4.48 13.06 -12.93
C ARG A 112 4.97 11.61 -12.89
N GLN A 113 5.55 11.15 -13.99
CA GLN A 113 6.19 9.85 -14.13
C GLN A 113 7.32 9.67 -13.14
N ARG A 114 8.16 10.71 -12.94
CA ARG A 114 9.25 10.66 -11.96
C ARG A 114 8.74 10.47 -10.54
N SER A 115 7.67 11.16 -10.13
CA SER A 115 7.07 10.98 -8.79
C SER A 115 6.61 9.53 -8.58
N ARG A 116 5.93 8.96 -9.58
CA ARG A 116 5.47 7.57 -9.59
C ARG A 116 6.63 6.58 -9.50
N ALA A 117 7.66 6.78 -10.31
CA ALA A 117 8.85 5.96 -10.33
C ALA A 117 9.63 6.00 -9.00
N VAL A 118 9.64 7.14 -8.30
CA VAL A 118 10.22 7.24 -6.94
C VAL A 118 9.47 6.35 -5.94
N HIS A 119 8.13 6.34 -5.97
CA HIS A 119 7.34 5.47 -5.11
C HIS A 119 7.56 3.99 -5.44
N ALA A 120 7.55 3.64 -6.73
CA ALA A 120 7.79 2.28 -7.17
C ALA A 120 9.18 1.79 -6.73
N ARG A 121 10.22 2.61 -6.95
CA ARG A 121 11.58 2.31 -6.50
C ARG A 121 11.65 2.09 -4.99
N ALA A 122 11.02 2.94 -4.20
CA ALA A 122 11.03 2.80 -2.75
C ALA A 122 10.38 1.50 -2.27
N ALA A 123 9.25 1.09 -2.87
CA ALA A 123 8.61 -0.19 -2.57
C ALA A 123 9.51 -1.39 -2.89
N ILE A 124 10.15 -1.36 -4.07
CA ILE A 124 11.09 -2.39 -4.52
C ILE A 124 12.30 -2.46 -3.59
N ASP A 125 12.96 -1.33 -3.32
CA ASP A 125 14.14 -1.25 -2.46
C ASP A 125 13.81 -1.74 -1.03
N ASN A 126 12.64 -1.38 -0.50
CA ASN A 126 12.17 -1.86 0.80
C ASN A 126 11.95 -3.37 0.84
N PHE A 127 11.33 -3.96 -0.19
CA PHE A 127 11.16 -5.41 -0.27
C PHE A 127 12.52 -6.10 -0.38
N LEU A 128 13.43 -5.62 -1.22
CA LEU A 128 14.76 -6.20 -1.39
C LEU A 128 15.58 -6.14 -0.09
N ALA A 129 15.48 -5.05 0.68
CA ALA A 129 16.13 -4.94 1.98
C ALA A 129 15.61 -5.94 3.03
N VAL A 130 14.32 -6.25 3.00
CA VAL A 130 13.71 -7.30 3.85
C VAL A 130 14.11 -8.69 3.35
N ALA A 131 14.09 -8.89 2.04
CA ALA A 131 14.44 -10.13 1.37
C ALA A 131 15.87 -10.59 1.66
N ASP A 132 16.83 -9.67 1.77
CA ASP A 132 18.22 -9.98 2.07
C ASP A 132 18.44 -10.40 3.55
N ARG A 133 17.45 -10.21 4.44
CA ARG A 133 17.57 -10.46 5.89
C ARG A 133 16.67 -11.58 6.43
N THR A 134 15.77 -12.09 5.61
CA THR A 134 14.71 -13.03 6.03
C THR A 134 14.76 -14.30 5.20
N MET A 135 14.35 -15.43 5.79
CA MET A 135 14.21 -16.67 5.05
C MET A 135 12.97 -16.59 4.15
N LEU A 136 13.20 -16.39 2.84
CA LEU A 136 12.12 -16.26 1.86
C LEU A 136 11.54 -17.60 1.44
N ASN A 137 10.23 -17.62 1.22
CA ASN A 137 9.57 -18.71 0.51
C ASN A 137 9.99 -18.72 -0.98
N PRO A 138 9.72 -19.81 -1.74
CA PRO A 138 10.14 -19.91 -3.14
C PRO A 138 9.59 -18.81 -4.06
N GLU A 139 8.35 -18.35 -3.84
CA GLU A 139 7.70 -17.31 -4.65
C GLU A 139 8.32 -15.93 -4.38
N GLN A 140 8.56 -15.58 -3.12
CA GLN A 140 9.22 -14.34 -2.72
C GLN A 140 10.67 -14.30 -3.23
N ARG A 141 11.35 -15.45 -3.25
CA ARG A 141 12.70 -15.57 -3.80
C ARG A 141 12.72 -15.35 -5.31
N SER A 142 11.78 -15.96 -6.05
CA SER A 142 11.70 -15.76 -7.49
C SER A 142 11.35 -14.31 -7.84
N LEU A 143 10.47 -13.67 -7.06
CA LEU A 143 10.17 -12.24 -7.19
C LEU A 143 11.42 -11.38 -6.93
N ALA A 144 12.17 -11.64 -5.85
CA ALA A 144 13.39 -10.88 -5.56
C ALA A 144 14.43 -11.00 -6.68
N ILE A 145 14.61 -12.19 -7.26
CA ILE A 145 15.48 -12.40 -8.42
C ILE A 145 14.95 -11.61 -9.62
N ALA A 146 13.65 -11.72 -9.92
CA ALA A 146 13.03 -11.01 -11.03
C ALA A 146 13.17 -9.49 -10.89
N LEU A 147 13.01 -8.93 -9.68
CA LEU A 147 13.22 -7.50 -9.44
C LEU A 147 14.67 -7.09 -9.68
N LYS A 148 15.65 -7.90 -9.23
CA LYS A 148 17.09 -7.63 -9.40
C LYS A 148 17.55 -7.72 -10.86
N THR A 149 16.92 -8.55 -11.69
CA THR A 149 17.32 -8.75 -13.10
C THR A 149 16.44 -7.99 -14.09
N ARG A 150 15.12 -8.11 -13.95
CA ARG A 150 14.16 -7.63 -14.95
C ARG A 150 14.01 -6.12 -14.98
N ILE A 151 14.08 -5.44 -13.83
CA ILE A 151 13.95 -3.98 -13.79
C ILE A 151 15.11 -3.29 -14.52
N PRO A 152 16.39 -3.64 -14.27
CA PRO A 152 17.50 -3.14 -15.08
C PRO A 152 17.33 -3.40 -16.58
N GLU A 153 16.88 -4.60 -16.98
CA GLU A 153 16.61 -4.93 -18.39
C GLU A 153 15.53 -4.02 -18.99
N LEU A 154 14.42 -3.80 -18.29
CA LEU A 154 13.32 -2.94 -18.74
C LEU A 154 13.78 -1.48 -18.87
N MET A 155 14.55 -0.98 -17.91
CA MET A 155 15.11 0.38 -17.97
C MET A 155 16.13 0.52 -19.10
N GLY A 156 16.98 -0.48 -19.33
CA GLY A 156 17.92 -0.54 -20.44
C GLY A 156 17.22 -0.53 -21.80
N ALA A 157 16.25 -1.43 -22.00
CA ALA A 157 15.46 -1.49 -23.23
C ALA A 157 14.68 -0.18 -23.49
N CYS A 158 14.16 0.45 -22.43
CA CYS A 158 13.54 1.76 -22.52
C CYS A 158 14.52 2.81 -22.99
N ARG A 159 15.70 2.91 -22.37
CA ARG A 159 16.73 3.87 -22.74
C ARG A 159 17.14 3.70 -24.21
N ASP A 160 17.44 2.47 -24.63
CA ASP A 160 17.93 2.19 -25.98
C ASP A 160 16.87 2.55 -27.04
N ARG A 161 15.60 2.35 -26.73
CA ARG A 161 14.49 2.73 -27.61
C ARG A 161 14.20 4.23 -27.60
N CYS A 162 14.36 4.88 -26.45
CA CYS A 162 14.22 6.33 -26.32
C CYS A 162 15.26 7.11 -27.14
N VAL A 163 16.46 6.54 -27.38
CA VAL A 163 17.50 7.20 -28.20
C VAL A 163 17.11 7.30 -29.68
N THR A 164 16.28 6.38 -30.18
CA THR A 164 15.98 6.23 -31.61
C THR A 164 14.58 6.72 -32.01
N THR A 165 13.78 7.20 -31.05
CA THR A 165 12.36 7.54 -31.24
C THR A 165 12.07 9.03 -31.02
N GLY A 166 10.98 9.52 -31.62
CA GLY A 166 10.51 10.89 -31.40
C GLY A 166 9.97 11.10 -29.99
N THR A 167 9.87 12.36 -29.54
CA THR A 167 9.53 12.73 -28.15
C THR A 167 8.19 12.17 -27.66
N ALA A 168 7.16 12.13 -28.51
CA ALA A 168 5.85 11.58 -28.14
C ALA A 168 5.88 10.05 -27.95
N GLU A 169 6.59 9.34 -28.83
CA GLU A 169 6.76 7.89 -28.73
C GLU A 169 7.64 7.51 -27.54
N GLN A 170 8.66 8.33 -27.27
CA GLN A 170 9.51 8.20 -26.09
C GLN A 170 8.69 8.22 -24.81
N GLN A 171 7.81 9.21 -24.65
CA GLN A 171 6.93 9.33 -23.49
C GLN A 171 5.97 8.15 -23.38
N ALA A 172 5.36 7.72 -24.49
CA ALA A 172 4.45 6.59 -24.50
C ALA A 172 5.15 5.27 -24.12
N TYR A 173 6.39 5.07 -24.57
CA TYR A 173 7.18 3.89 -24.22
C TYR A 173 7.60 3.92 -22.75
N ALA A 174 8.11 5.06 -22.27
CA ALA A 174 8.48 5.26 -20.88
C ALA A 174 7.30 5.05 -19.93
N GLU A 175 6.09 5.51 -20.30
CA GLU A 175 4.87 5.27 -19.54
C GLU A 175 4.52 3.79 -19.43
N ARG A 176 4.64 3.03 -20.54
CA ARG A 176 4.38 1.57 -20.51
C ARG A 176 5.41 0.85 -19.64
N THR A 177 6.68 1.18 -19.77
CA THR A 177 7.74 0.61 -18.94
C THR A 177 7.50 0.92 -17.46
N LEU A 178 7.14 2.16 -17.14
CA LEU A 178 6.81 2.57 -15.78
C LEU A 178 5.61 1.80 -15.22
N ALA A 179 4.56 1.58 -16.01
CA ALA A 179 3.39 0.81 -15.58
C ALA A 179 3.76 -0.64 -15.20
N VAL A 180 4.68 -1.27 -15.95
CA VAL A 180 5.18 -2.62 -15.61
C VAL A 180 5.99 -2.58 -14.32
N ILE A 181 6.88 -1.59 -14.16
CA ILE A 181 7.67 -1.43 -12.92
C ILE A 181 6.76 -1.18 -11.71
N GLU A 182 5.72 -0.37 -11.86
CA GLU A 182 4.74 -0.13 -10.78
C GLU A 182 3.96 -1.39 -10.40
N GLN A 183 3.58 -2.21 -11.38
CA GLN A 183 2.95 -3.49 -11.07
C GLN A 183 3.89 -4.38 -10.25
N MET A 184 5.16 -4.49 -10.66
CA MET A 184 6.17 -5.24 -9.90
C MET A 184 6.39 -4.66 -8.50
N ALA A 185 6.31 -3.33 -8.35
CA ALA A 185 6.42 -2.66 -7.06
C ALA A 185 5.24 -2.96 -6.13
N VAL A 186 4.01 -3.07 -6.66
CA VAL A 186 2.84 -3.51 -5.89
C VAL A 186 2.99 -4.95 -5.44
N GLU A 187 3.46 -5.84 -6.32
CA GLU A 187 3.75 -7.24 -5.97
C GLU A 187 4.83 -7.32 -4.87
N ALA A 188 5.85 -6.46 -4.92
CA ALA A 188 6.89 -6.37 -3.89
C ALA A 188 6.34 -5.89 -2.54
N ASP A 189 5.46 -4.89 -2.52
CA ASP A 189 4.81 -4.42 -1.30
C ASP A 189 3.86 -5.45 -0.69
N ASP A 190 3.08 -6.14 -1.51
CA ASP A 190 2.19 -7.23 -1.07
C ASP A 190 3.03 -8.38 -0.46
N ALA A 191 4.14 -8.76 -1.10
CA ALA A 191 5.06 -9.77 -0.56
C ALA A 191 5.73 -9.32 0.75
N ARG A 192 6.10 -8.04 0.86
CA ARG A 192 6.64 -7.46 2.10
C ARG A 192 5.62 -7.51 3.24
N ALA A 193 4.36 -7.20 2.96
CA ALA A 193 3.27 -7.28 3.93
C ALA A 193 3.06 -8.73 4.41
N GLU A 194 3.10 -9.70 3.49
CA GLU A 194 2.98 -11.12 3.84
C GLU A 194 4.11 -11.60 4.76
N ILE A 195 5.37 -11.20 4.47
CA ILE A 195 6.53 -11.52 5.34
C ILE A 195 6.30 -10.97 6.75
N ARG A 196 5.81 -9.73 6.85
CA ARG A 196 5.52 -9.10 8.14
C ARG A 196 4.40 -9.80 8.89
N ASP A 197 3.30 -10.11 8.22
CA ASP A 197 2.16 -10.85 8.79
C ASP A 197 2.56 -12.25 9.26
N HIS A 198 3.54 -12.89 8.60
CA HIS A 198 4.10 -14.16 9.06
C HIS A 198 4.93 -13.97 10.34
N ALA A 199 5.84 -12.99 10.35
CA ALA A 199 6.67 -12.69 11.51
C ALA A 199 5.84 -12.30 12.74
N ASP A 200 4.78 -11.52 12.57
CA ASP A 200 3.87 -11.12 13.64
C ASP A 200 3.12 -12.33 14.23
N ARG A 201 2.69 -13.28 13.39
CA ARG A 201 2.05 -14.54 13.84
C ARG A 201 3.02 -15.46 14.59
N GLU A 202 4.26 -15.55 14.14
CA GLU A 202 5.31 -16.29 14.86
C GLU A 202 5.58 -15.67 16.22
N PHE A 203 5.69 -14.33 16.28
CA PHE A 203 5.89 -13.61 17.53
C PHE A 203 4.73 -13.82 18.51
N GLU A 204 3.47 -13.71 18.06
CA GLU A 204 2.29 -13.98 18.91
C GLU A 204 2.30 -15.41 19.46
N THR A 205 2.70 -16.38 18.64
CA THR A 205 2.80 -17.79 19.04
C THR A 205 3.85 -17.97 20.14
N LEU A 206 5.02 -17.36 19.98
CA LEU A 206 6.08 -17.37 20.99
C LEU A 206 5.65 -16.69 22.28
N GLU A 207 5.01 -15.53 22.20
CA GLU A 207 4.49 -14.81 23.36
C GLU A 207 3.50 -15.66 24.15
N ARG A 208 2.57 -16.34 23.46
CA ARG A 208 1.60 -17.25 24.08
C ARG A 208 2.28 -18.44 24.75
N TYR A 209 3.31 -19.00 24.13
CA TYR A 209 4.08 -20.10 24.70
C TYR A 209 4.82 -19.68 25.98
N PHE A 210 5.57 -18.58 25.93
CA PHE A 210 6.37 -18.10 27.06
C PHE A 210 5.51 -17.56 28.21
N SER A 211 4.42 -16.85 27.92
CA SER A 211 3.47 -16.41 28.95
C SER A 211 2.79 -17.59 29.65
N GLY A 212 2.42 -18.63 28.90
CA GLY A 212 1.89 -19.88 29.47
C GLY A 212 2.91 -20.65 30.31
N PHE A 213 4.18 -20.62 29.91
CA PHE A 213 5.27 -21.22 30.68
C PHE A 213 5.56 -20.48 31.99
N ALA A 214 5.57 -19.15 31.97
CA ALA A 214 5.72 -18.32 33.16
C ALA A 214 4.63 -18.60 34.21
N ARG A 215 3.36 -18.71 33.77
CA ARG A 215 2.23 -19.05 34.66
C ARG A 215 2.37 -20.43 35.31
N ARG A 216 2.93 -21.42 34.60
CA ARG A 216 3.13 -22.78 35.16
C ARG A 216 4.22 -22.83 36.22
N ARG A 217 5.29 -22.04 36.08
CA ARG A 217 6.36 -21.98 37.09
C ARG A 217 5.93 -21.30 38.39
N THR A 218 4.95 -20.41 38.37
CA THR A 218 4.45 -19.72 39.57
C THR A 218 3.44 -20.53 40.40
N ILE A 219 3.03 -21.72 39.95
CA ILE A 219 1.99 -22.54 40.62
C ILE A 219 2.58 -23.80 41.30
N SER A 220 3.90 -24.00 41.26
CA SER A 220 4.54 -25.08 42.04
C SER A 220 5.03 -24.53 43.39
N PRO A 221 4.37 -24.86 44.52
CA PRO A 221 4.92 -24.66 45.86
C PRO A 221 6.08 -25.63 46.15
#